data_AF-A0A7S2QMR8-F1
#
_entry.id   AF-A0A7S2QMR8-F1
#
_cell.length_a   1.000
_cell.length_b   1.000
_cell.length_c   1.000
_cell.angle_alpha   90.00
_cell.angle_beta   90.00
_cell.angle_gamma   90.00
#
_symmetry.space_group_name_H-M   'P 1'
#
loop_
_entity.id
_entity.type
_entity.pdbx_description
1 polymer ?
#
loop_
_entity_poly.entity_id
_entity_poly.type
_entity_poly.pdbx_seq_one_letter_code
_entity_poly.pdbx_strand_id
1 'polypeptide(L)'
;GSTWASLWPWEHQLWEMPTAATHGLVDGDATWVSADDRVSIQLASPPVSIAGDPKLVPRSLVGLYMPQGMLHGRAYYVQRLEDISLENSVGPKSLWFAEDRGQWVITDPTRLGDSQTVLARIHSRAWWPWEAHLGGTTSPASIGAAPFATLPPWQGGASSLASVKASWEVGEPSGAFHSARDMAVNLVCIRRLVVKAHAMAMHPFLGTYDFAGLLSSRPFFLQRTQEDQRFAVWYAEEPEQWVITEDFRLLDCITVDARVSDTAWFPWDVGSPWQISDRVGGFCPDAALQVEAVP
;
A
#
# COMPACT_ATOMS: atom_id res chain seq x y z
N GLY A 1 -0.26 13.21 15.51
CA GLY A 1 0.75 14.16 15.02
C GLY A 1 1.21 13.67 13.66
N SER A 2 0.99 14.49 12.65
CA SER A 2 1.29 14.25 11.24
C SER A 2 2.79 14.32 10.96
N THR A 3 3.43 13.19 10.64
CA THR A 3 4.80 13.14 10.10
C THR A 3 4.91 12.42 8.76
N TRP A 4 3.82 11.86 8.23
CA TRP A 4 3.83 11.17 6.93
C TRP A 4 3.64 12.11 5.73
N ALA A 5 3.30 13.38 5.97
CA ALA A 5 3.07 14.36 4.91
C ALA A 5 4.37 14.96 4.34
N SER A 6 5.54 14.66 4.92
CA SER A 6 6.82 15.27 4.55
C SER A 6 7.76 14.37 3.75
N LEU A 7 7.37 13.14 3.42
CA LEU A 7 8.21 12.18 2.70
C LEU A 7 7.75 12.01 1.25
N TRP A 8 7.77 13.09 0.47
CA TRP A 8 7.59 13.00 -0.99
C TRP A 8 8.32 14.14 -1.76
N PRO A 9 8.66 13.96 -3.05
CA PRO A 9 9.62 14.78 -3.81
C PRO A 9 9.00 15.99 -4.56
N TRP A 10 8.00 16.69 -4.02
CA TRP A 10 7.15 17.63 -4.80
C TRP A 10 7.35 19.14 -4.55
N GLU A 11 8.58 19.68 -4.58
CA GLU A 11 8.80 21.15 -4.63
C GLU A 11 8.42 21.80 -6.00
N HIS A 12 7.30 21.42 -6.63
CA HIS A 12 6.83 22.08 -7.86
C HIS A 12 5.44 22.73 -7.66
N GLN A 13 5.41 24.06 -7.66
CA GLN A 13 4.33 24.95 -7.21
C GLN A 13 3.01 24.99 -8.03
N LEU A 14 2.74 24.02 -8.91
CA LEU A 14 1.68 24.14 -9.94
C LEU A 14 0.56 23.09 -9.88
N TRP A 15 0.51 22.28 -8.82
CA TRP A 15 -0.27 21.02 -8.83
C TRP A 15 -1.67 21.10 -8.23
N GLU A 16 -1.97 22.13 -7.44
CA GLU A 16 -3.29 22.34 -6.83
C GLU A 16 -4.30 22.97 -7.82
N MET A 17 -4.36 22.49 -9.07
CA MET A 17 -5.30 23.00 -10.07
C MET A 17 -6.47 22.00 -10.26
N PRO A 18 -7.71 22.36 -9.90
CA PRO A 18 -8.88 21.47 -9.92
C PRO A 18 -9.42 21.13 -11.33
N THR A 19 -8.68 21.41 -12.41
CA THR A 19 -9.18 21.37 -13.80
C THR A 19 -8.61 20.27 -14.69
N ALA A 20 -7.89 19.29 -14.15
CA ALA A 20 -7.26 18.25 -14.97
C ALA A 20 -8.24 17.13 -15.37
N ALA A 21 -8.23 16.76 -16.66
CA ALA A 21 -8.98 15.63 -17.19
C ALA A 21 -8.20 14.32 -16.96
N THR A 22 -8.84 13.32 -16.34
CA THR A 22 -8.31 11.97 -16.17
C THR A 22 -8.61 11.12 -17.40
N HIS A 23 -7.56 10.61 -18.05
CA HIS A 23 -7.69 9.64 -19.13
C HIS A 23 -7.34 8.24 -18.59
N GLY A 24 -8.35 7.38 -18.50
CA GLY A 24 -8.17 5.97 -18.14
C GLY A 24 -7.59 5.19 -19.31
N LEU A 25 -6.38 4.65 -19.16
CA LEU A 25 -5.79 3.71 -20.11
C LEU A 25 -5.02 2.62 -19.37
N VAL A 26 -5.47 1.38 -19.59
CA VAL A 26 -4.86 0.08 -19.25
C VAL A 26 -4.80 -0.29 -17.76
N ASP A 27 -4.96 -1.59 -17.48
CA ASP A 27 -4.95 -2.19 -16.16
C ASP A 27 -3.69 -1.84 -15.35
N GLY A 28 -3.86 -1.17 -14.20
CA GLY A 28 -2.87 -1.10 -13.12
C GLY A 28 -2.21 0.26 -12.86
N ASP A 29 -2.35 1.25 -13.74
CA ASP A 29 -1.71 2.55 -13.58
C ASP A 29 -2.72 3.70 -13.49
N ALA A 30 -2.69 4.45 -12.39
CA ALA A 30 -3.44 5.70 -12.25
C ALA A 30 -2.60 6.85 -12.84
N THR A 31 -3.03 7.40 -13.97
CA THR A 31 -2.29 8.48 -14.66
C THR A 31 -2.91 9.83 -14.40
N TRP A 32 -2.10 10.82 -14.00
CA TRP A 32 -2.47 12.25 -14.01
C TRP A 32 -1.76 12.95 -15.16
N VAL A 33 -2.51 13.78 -15.89
CA VAL A 33 -2.00 14.63 -16.97
C VAL A 33 -2.17 16.07 -16.52
N SER A 34 -1.05 16.80 -16.39
CA SER A 34 -1.05 18.23 -16.08
C SER A 34 -1.71 19.04 -17.21
N ALA A 35 -2.13 20.27 -16.92
CA ALA A 35 -2.43 21.26 -17.96
C ALA A 35 -1.19 21.67 -18.78
N ASP A 36 0.00 21.31 -18.31
CA ASP A 36 1.25 21.33 -19.08
C ASP A 36 1.51 19.92 -19.65
N ASP A 37 1.30 19.74 -20.95
CA ASP A 37 1.40 18.45 -21.70
C ASP A 37 2.76 17.72 -21.56
N ARG A 38 3.72 18.30 -20.83
CA ARG A 38 5.07 17.78 -20.60
C ARG A 38 5.21 16.91 -19.36
N VAL A 39 4.22 16.87 -18.47
CA VAL A 39 4.31 16.11 -17.21
C VAL A 39 3.12 15.16 -17.08
N SER A 40 3.41 13.86 -17.24
CA SER A 40 2.53 12.76 -16.88
C SER A 40 3.08 12.06 -15.64
N ILE A 41 2.23 11.80 -14.66
CA ILE A 41 2.59 11.00 -13.47
C ILE A 41 1.80 9.71 -13.55
N GLN A 42 2.50 8.59 -13.43
CA GLN A 42 1.90 7.29 -13.32
C GLN A 42 2.12 6.77 -11.90
N LEU A 43 1.03 6.55 -11.18
CA LEU A 43 1.06 5.78 -9.94
C LEU A 43 0.59 4.37 -10.26
N ALA A 44 1.51 3.42 -10.29
CA ALA A 44 1.18 2.00 -10.32
C ALA A 44 0.43 1.67 -9.03
N SER A 45 -0.86 1.43 -9.14
CA SER A 45 -1.76 1.22 -8.01
C SER A 45 -2.38 -0.17 -8.15
N PRO A 46 -2.19 -1.08 -7.19
CA PRO A 46 -2.76 -2.41 -7.30
C PRO A 46 -4.26 -2.37 -7.05
N PRO A 47 -5.03 -3.35 -7.56
CA PRO A 47 -6.40 -3.53 -7.14
C PRO A 47 -6.52 -3.67 -5.63
N VAL A 48 -7.67 -3.29 -5.07
CA VAL A 48 -7.97 -3.44 -3.64
C VAL A 48 -9.26 -4.19 -3.46
N SER A 49 -9.35 -5.01 -2.41
CA SER A 49 -10.58 -5.72 -2.06
C SER A 49 -11.14 -5.18 -0.76
N ILE A 50 -12.43 -4.89 -0.73
CA ILE A 50 -13.14 -4.56 0.51
C ILE A 50 -13.82 -5.82 1.03
N ALA A 51 -13.57 -6.15 2.31
CA ALA A 51 -14.20 -7.25 3.03
C ALA A 51 -14.85 -6.75 4.33
N GLY A 52 -15.83 -7.50 4.85
CA GLY A 52 -16.52 -7.23 6.11
C GLY A 52 -17.67 -8.21 6.36
N ASP A 53 -18.18 -8.27 7.60
CA ASP A 53 -19.39 -9.00 7.97
C ASP A 53 -20.59 -8.41 7.23
N PRO A 54 -21.33 -9.20 6.43
CA PRO A 54 -22.53 -8.73 5.74
C PRO A 54 -23.61 -8.14 6.65
N LYS A 55 -23.54 -8.37 7.97
CA LYS A 55 -24.46 -7.76 8.96
C LYS A 55 -24.13 -6.30 9.27
N LEU A 56 -22.85 -5.92 9.16
CA LEU A 56 -22.36 -4.59 9.55
C LEU A 56 -21.95 -3.75 8.33
N VAL A 57 -21.51 -4.42 7.27
CA VAL A 57 -21.08 -3.82 6.00
C VAL A 57 -22.06 -4.21 4.90
N PRO A 58 -22.72 -3.24 4.24
CA PRO A 58 -23.58 -3.52 3.10
C PRO A 58 -22.82 -4.29 2.02
N ARG A 59 -23.41 -5.38 1.53
CA ARG A 59 -22.81 -6.22 0.47
C ARG A 59 -22.44 -5.44 -0.78
N SER A 60 -23.15 -4.33 -1.06
CA SER A 60 -22.85 -3.43 -2.17
C SER A 60 -21.48 -2.75 -2.06
N LEU A 61 -20.88 -2.67 -0.87
CA LEU A 61 -19.56 -2.06 -0.67
C LEU A 61 -18.42 -3.10 -0.73
N VAL A 62 -18.75 -4.38 -0.53
CA VAL A 62 -17.79 -5.50 -0.54
C VAL A 62 -17.47 -5.90 -1.99
N GLY A 63 -16.22 -6.26 -2.26
CA GLY A 63 -15.79 -6.73 -3.59
C GLY A 63 -14.43 -6.16 -4.02
N LEU A 64 -14.05 -6.45 -5.26
CA LEU A 64 -12.81 -5.95 -5.86
C LEU A 64 -13.02 -4.55 -6.43
N TYR A 65 -12.05 -3.67 -6.20
CA TYR A 65 -11.99 -2.30 -6.72
C TYR A 65 -10.72 -2.15 -7.55
N MET A 66 -10.90 -1.75 -8.79
CA MET A 66 -9.81 -1.54 -9.73
C MET A 66 -9.41 -0.07 -9.73
N PRO A 67 -8.11 0.28 -9.78
CA PRO A 67 -7.69 1.65 -10.02
C PRO A 67 -8.29 2.13 -11.34
N GLN A 68 -8.75 3.39 -11.39
CA GLN A 68 -9.34 3.97 -12.61
C GLN A 68 -8.70 5.29 -13.04
N GLY A 69 -8.03 5.98 -12.11
CA GLY A 69 -7.38 7.25 -12.39
C GLY A 69 -6.98 7.94 -11.10
N MET A 70 -6.66 9.24 -11.20
CA MET A 70 -6.28 10.05 -10.05
C MET A 70 -7.33 11.12 -9.75
N LEU A 71 -7.64 11.31 -8.47
CA LEU A 71 -8.45 12.40 -7.95
C LEU A 71 -7.68 13.04 -6.80
N HIS A 72 -7.43 14.35 -6.88
CA HIS A 72 -6.63 15.09 -5.90
C HIS A 72 -5.27 14.44 -5.61
N GLY A 73 -4.49 14.15 -6.66
CA GLY A 73 -3.15 13.59 -6.50
C GLY A 73 -3.08 12.14 -6.00
N ARG A 74 -4.22 11.45 -5.81
CA ARG A 74 -4.27 10.06 -5.32
C ARG A 74 -5.10 9.18 -6.23
N ALA A 75 -4.78 7.89 -6.29
CA ALA A 75 -5.58 6.95 -7.06
C ALA A 75 -7.00 6.85 -6.49
N TYR A 76 -8.00 6.89 -7.39
CA TYR A 76 -9.35 6.45 -7.07
C TYR A 76 -9.63 5.10 -7.74
N TYR A 77 -10.55 4.36 -7.14
CA TYR A 77 -10.88 3.01 -7.55
C TYR A 77 -12.37 2.88 -7.82
N VAL A 78 -12.74 2.00 -8.74
CA VAL A 78 -14.13 1.66 -9.03
C VAL A 78 -14.32 0.16 -8.86
N GLN A 79 -15.42 -0.20 -8.20
CA GLN A 79 -15.80 -1.57 -7.94
C GLN A 79 -16.05 -2.34 -9.24
N ARG A 80 -15.54 -3.57 -9.34
CA ARG A 80 -15.78 -4.46 -10.47
C ARG A 80 -17.20 -5.04 -10.37
N LEU A 81 -17.97 -4.92 -11.47
CA LEU A 81 -19.39 -5.31 -11.52
C LEU A 81 -19.64 -6.81 -11.32
N GLU A 82 -18.67 -7.66 -11.69
CA GLU A 82 -18.78 -9.12 -11.56
C GLU A 82 -18.95 -9.59 -10.10
N ASP A 83 -18.53 -8.78 -9.13
CA ASP A 83 -18.60 -9.08 -7.70
C ASP A 83 -19.89 -8.55 -7.04
N ILE A 84 -20.79 -7.91 -7.81
CA ILE A 84 -22.00 -7.28 -7.27
C ILE A 84 -23.13 -8.31 -7.20
N SER A 85 -23.58 -8.60 -5.97
CA SER A 85 -24.92 -9.14 -5.74
C SER A 85 -25.95 -8.11 -6.23
N LEU A 86 -26.48 -8.35 -7.43
CA LEU A 86 -27.36 -7.45 -8.20
C LEU A 86 -28.69 -7.11 -7.51
N GLU A 87 -29.01 -7.73 -6.37
CA GLU A 87 -30.37 -7.67 -5.83
C GLU A 87 -30.79 -6.27 -5.38
N ASN A 88 -29.88 -5.33 -5.08
CA ASN A 88 -30.22 -3.95 -4.66
C ASN A 88 -29.16 -2.86 -5.01
N SER A 89 -28.23 -3.11 -5.93
CA SER A 89 -27.13 -2.16 -6.22
C SER A 89 -27.46 -1.22 -7.39
N VAL A 90 -27.34 0.10 -7.17
CA VAL A 90 -27.48 1.17 -8.20
C VAL A 90 -26.26 1.26 -9.13
N GLY A 91 -25.31 0.32 -9.05
CA GLY A 91 -24.11 0.28 -9.88
C GLY A 91 -22.81 0.23 -9.06
N PRO A 92 -21.64 0.27 -9.75
CA PRO A 92 -20.34 0.10 -9.11
C PRO A 92 -20.01 1.27 -8.20
N LYS A 93 -19.47 1.03 -7.01
CA LYS A 93 -19.08 2.10 -6.09
C LYS A 93 -17.69 2.65 -6.40
N SER A 94 -17.44 3.88 -5.96
CA SER A 94 -16.15 4.55 -6.14
C SER A 94 -15.48 4.80 -4.80
N LEU A 95 -14.21 4.40 -4.66
CA LEU A 95 -13.37 4.63 -3.49
C LEU A 95 -12.32 5.69 -3.82
N TRP A 96 -12.26 6.77 -3.03
CA TRP A 96 -11.38 7.91 -3.30
C TRP A 96 -11.04 8.70 -2.03
N PHE A 97 -10.07 9.62 -2.11
CA PHE A 97 -9.63 10.44 -1.00
C PHE A 97 -10.26 11.84 -1.04
N ALA A 98 -11.02 12.18 0.01
CA ALA A 98 -11.62 13.50 0.19
C ALA A 98 -10.67 14.42 0.97
N GLU A 99 -9.89 15.22 0.24
CA GLU A 99 -8.86 16.11 0.81
C GLU A 99 -9.42 17.14 1.79
N ASP A 100 -10.57 17.72 1.45
CA ASP A 100 -11.29 18.72 2.26
C ASP A 100 -11.63 18.21 3.67
N ARG A 101 -11.73 16.88 3.82
CA ARG A 101 -12.06 16.21 5.09
C ARG A 101 -10.94 15.34 5.63
N GLY A 102 -9.87 15.11 4.87
CA GLY A 102 -8.75 14.27 5.25
C GLY A 102 -9.13 12.81 5.52
N GLN A 103 -9.95 12.22 4.65
CA GLN A 103 -10.51 10.89 4.83
C GLN A 103 -10.62 10.12 3.50
N TRP A 104 -10.59 8.79 3.59
CA TRP A 104 -11.01 7.94 2.47
C TRP A 104 -12.51 7.74 2.51
N VAL A 105 -13.15 7.78 1.35
CA VAL A 105 -14.60 7.70 1.21
C VAL A 105 -15.00 6.75 0.09
N ILE A 106 -16.17 6.13 0.26
CA ILE A 106 -16.87 5.37 -0.77
C ILE A 106 -18.13 6.14 -1.13
N THR A 107 -18.33 6.40 -2.41
CA THR A 107 -19.51 7.11 -2.94
C THR A 107 -20.17 6.30 -4.05
N ASP A 108 -21.37 6.72 -4.43
CA ASP A 108 -21.94 6.34 -5.71
C ASP A 108 -21.09 6.89 -6.87
N PRO A 109 -21.10 6.22 -8.04
CA PRO A 109 -20.22 6.57 -9.16
C PRO A 109 -20.56 7.94 -9.75
N THR A 110 -21.84 8.34 -9.72
CA THR A 110 -22.30 9.67 -10.15
C THR A 110 -21.94 10.79 -9.16
N ARG A 111 -21.39 10.43 -8.00
CA ARG A 111 -21.02 11.32 -6.89
C ARG A 111 -19.52 11.29 -6.60
N LEU A 112 -18.71 10.80 -7.52
CA LEU A 112 -17.25 10.89 -7.40
C LEU A 112 -16.82 12.36 -7.22
N GLY A 113 -16.06 12.65 -6.17
CA GLY A 113 -15.65 14.00 -5.80
C GLY A 113 -16.63 14.77 -4.90
N ASP A 114 -17.85 14.26 -4.67
CA ASP A 114 -18.81 14.86 -3.74
C ASP A 114 -18.64 14.30 -2.33
N SER A 115 -17.91 15.03 -1.47
CA SER A 115 -17.63 14.63 -0.08
C SER A 115 -18.85 14.71 0.86
N GLN A 116 -20.00 15.23 0.38
CA GLN A 116 -21.24 15.31 1.17
C GLN A 116 -22.05 14.03 1.10
N THR A 117 -21.99 13.29 0.00
CA THR A 117 -22.81 12.10 -0.25
C THR A 117 -21.97 10.84 -0.15
N VAL A 118 -21.71 10.39 1.08
CA VAL A 118 -20.75 9.31 1.39
C VAL A 118 -21.46 8.07 1.91
N LEU A 119 -21.19 6.91 1.30
CA LEU A 119 -21.72 5.61 1.70
C LEU A 119 -20.89 4.96 2.81
N ALA A 120 -19.57 5.15 2.77
CA ALA A 120 -18.69 4.75 3.85
C ALA A 120 -17.45 5.63 3.90
N ARG A 121 -16.85 5.81 5.07
CA ARG A 121 -15.66 6.65 5.25
C ARG A 121 -14.75 6.14 6.34
N ILE A 122 -13.48 6.51 6.28
CA ILE A 122 -12.51 6.32 7.35
C ILE A 122 -11.66 7.58 7.48
N HIS A 123 -11.64 8.15 8.68
CA HIS A 123 -10.84 9.32 9.00
C HIS A 123 -9.37 8.94 9.07
N SER A 124 -8.67 9.06 7.94
CA SER A 124 -7.26 8.74 7.82
C SER A 124 -6.66 9.49 6.63
N ARG A 125 -5.52 10.13 6.85
CA ARG A 125 -4.73 10.79 5.79
C ARG A 125 -3.76 9.86 5.09
N ALA A 126 -3.81 8.57 5.40
CA ALA A 126 -2.93 7.55 4.83
C ALA A 126 -2.96 7.61 3.30
N TRP A 127 -1.82 7.39 2.66
CA TRP A 127 -1.64 7.67 1.23
C TRP A 127 -2.42 6.69 0.35
N TRP A 128 -2.63 5.48 0.85
CA TRP A 128 -3.42 4.44 0.19
C TRP A 128 -4.61 3.99 1.04
N PRO A 129 -5.69 3.47 0.44
CA PRO A 129 -6.88 3.09 1.19
C PRO A 129 -6.63 1.85 2.08
N TRP A 130 -5.73 0.94 1.70
CA TRP A 130 -5.34 -0.20 2.54
C TRP A 130 -4.51 0.19 3.75
N GLU A 131 -3.93 1.39 3.76
CA GLU A 131 -3.22 1.92 4.93
C GLU A 131 -4.18 2.58 5.93
N ALA A 132 -5.38 2.95 5.48
CA ALA A 132 -6.28 3.80 6.24
C ALA A 132 -6.67 3.19 7.59
N HIS A 133 -6.77 1.86 7.65
CA HIS A 133 -7.12 1.10 8.86
C HIS A 133 -5.89 0.69 9.70
N LEU A 134 -4.66 0.97 9.24
CA LEU A 134 -3.41 0.64 9.94
C LEU A 134 -3.05 1.66 11.03
N GLY A 135 -3.88 2.67 11.27
CA GLY A 135 -3.82 3.53 12.46
C GLY A 135 -2.51 4.29 12.66
N GLY A 136 -1.76 4.59 11.60
CA GLY A 136 -0.43 5.21 11.73
C GLY A 136 0.62 4.36 12.45
N THR A 137 0.35 3.06 12.67
CA THR A 137 1.18 2.14 13.48
C THR A 137 2.04 1.17 12.67
N THR A 138 2.28 1.44 11.39
CA THR A 138 3.07 0.54 10.55
C THR A 138 4.57 0.75 10.64
N SER A 139 5.07 1.85 11.23
CA SER A 139 6.50 2.07 11.36
C SER A 139 7.12 1.58 12.66
N PRO A 140 8.13 0.68 12.60
CA PRO A 140 8.98 0.35 13.74
C PRO A 140 9.55 1.59 14.46
N ALA A 141 9.72 2.71 13.75
CA ALA A 141 10.17 3.98 14.32
C ALA A 141 9.03 4.84 14.90
N SER A 142 7.81 4.74 14.38
CA SER A 142 6.60 5.36 14.97
C SER A 142 6.15 4.67 16.25
N ILE A 143 6.57 3.41 16.42
CA ILE A 143 6.55 2.65 17.67
C ILE A 143 7.51 3.26 18.72
N GLY A 144 8.36 4.22 18.30
CA GLY A 144 8.99 5.23 19.14
C GLY A 144 9.53 4.70 20.45
N ALA A 145 10.42 3.71 20.45
CA ALA A 145 11.02 3.16 21.67
C ALA A 145 10.02 2.99 22.84
N ALA A 146 8.74 2.71 22.55
CA ALA A 146 7.83 2.25 23.60
C ALA A 146 8.39 0.91 24.06
N PRO A 147 8.37 0.59 25.36
CA PRO A 147 9.26 -0.41 25.89
C PRO A 147 8.68 -1.80 25.65
N PHE A 148 8.68 -2.27 24.40
CA PHE A 148 8.41 -3.68 24.05
C PHE A 148 9.42 -4.60 24.73
N ALA A 149 10.61 -4.08 25.02
CA ALA A 149 11.64 -4.77 25.81
C ALA A 149 11.26 -4.97 27.30
N THR A 150 10.28 -4.23 27.85
CA THR A 150 9.86 -4.37 29.26
C THR A 150 8.46 -4.97 29.44
N LEU A 151 7.76 -5.31 28.36
CA LEU A 151 6.45 -5.94 28.44
C LEU A 151 6.59 -7.47 28.58
N PRO A 152 5.85 -8.11 29.50
CA PRO A 152 5.88 -9.56 29.64
C PRO A 152 5.47 -10.24 28.33
N PRO A 153 6.08 -11.38 27.94
CA PRO A 153 5.84 -12.06 26.66
C PRO A 153 4.37 -12.39 26.34
N TRP A 154 3.50 -12.42 27.35
CA TRP A 154 2.07 -12.75 27.23
C TRP A 154 1.14 -11.53 27.16
N GLN A 155 1.63 -10.31 27.38
CA GLN A 155 0.85 -9.07 27.18
C GLN A 155 1.27 -8.45 25.85
N GLY A 156 0.69 -8.99 24.77
CA GLY A 156 1.02 -8.62 23.40
C GLY A 156 0.93 -7.11 23.14
N GLY A 157 2.08 -6.47 22.94
CA GLY A 157 2.11 -5.11 22.41
C GLY A 157 1.40 -5.00 21.04
N ALA A 158 1.32 -6.12 20.29
CA ALA A 158 0.50 -6.24 19.10
C ALA A 158 -1.02 -6.09 19.35
N SER A 159 -1.55 -6.49 20.52
CA SER A 159 -2.98 -6.36 20.83
C SER A 159 -3.37 -4.92 21.20
N SER A 160 -2.48 -4.20 21.88
CA SER A 160 -2.65 -2.77 22.17
C SER A 160 -2.58 -1.92 20.90
N LEU A 161 -1.68 -2.23 19.96
CA LEU A 161 -1.62 -1.55 18.64
C LEU A 161 -2.86 -1.86 17.78
N ALA A 162 -3.36 -3.10 17.83
CA ALA A 162 -4.61 -3.47 17.16
C ALA A 162 -5.84 -2.72 17.70
N SER A 163 -5.78 -2.18 18.93
CA SER A 163 -6.88 -1.42 19.56
C SER A 163 -7.02 0.03 19.07
N VAL A 164 -6.02 0.58 18.36
CA VAL A 164 -6.02 1.97 17.83
C VAL A 164 -6.42 2.01 16.34
N LYS A 165 -6.84 0.87 15.77
CA LYS A 165 -7.30 0.81 14.39
C LYS A 165 -8.45 1.79 14.16
N ALA A 166 -8.26 2.71 13.23
CA ALA A 166 -9.34 3.53 12.73
C ALA A 166 -10.41 2.60 12.13
N SER A 167 -11.64 2.72 12.59
CA SER A 167 -12.77 1.96 12.06
C SER A 167 -13.38 2.71 10.89
N TRP A 168 -13.81 1.98 9.86
CA TRP A 168 -14.71 2.54 8.87
C TRP A 168 -16.05 2.90 9.52
N GLU A 169 -16.69 3.92 8.98
CA GLU A 169 -18.04 4.33 9.29
C GLU A 169 -18.87 4.13 8.03
N VAL A 170 -20.05 3.52 8.17
CA VAL A 170 -20.95 3.24 7.05
C VAL A 170 -22.21 4.09 7.23
N GLY A 171 -22.67 4.70 6.14
CA GLY A 171 -23.88 5.51 6.11
C GLY A 171 -25.14 4.64 6.15
N GLU A 172 -26.09 5.04 6.97
CA GLU A 172 -27.41 4.44 7.07
C GLU A 172 -28.42 5.19 6.18
N PRO A 173 -29.56 4.57 5.81
CA PRO A 173 -30.64 5.26 5.10
C PRO A 173 -31.20 6.48 5.84
N SER A 174 -31.02 6.54 7.16
CA SER A 174 -31.40 7.65 8.03
C SER A 174 -30.51 8.89 7.85
N GLY A 175 -29.37 8.75 7.17
CA GLY A 175 -28.31 9.76 7.08
C GLY A 175 -27.31 9.74 8.24
N ALA A 176 -27.51 8.87 9.24
CA ALA A 176 -26.54 8.62 10.30
C ALA A 176 -25.38 7.74 9.81
N PHE A 177 -24.31 7.65 10.61
CA PHE A 177 -23.19 6.74 10.38
C PHE A 177 -23.02 5.81 11.57
N HIS A 178 -22.80 4.52 11.30
CA HIS A 178 -22.41 3.54 12.32
C HIS A 178 -20.99 3.03 12.09
N SER A 179 -20.30 2.64 13.15
CA SER A 179 -18.94 2.08 13.07
C SER A 179 -18.98 0.63 12.56
N ALA A 180 -18.20 0.35 11.51
CA ALA A 180 -17.96 -0.97 10.94
C ALA A 180 -16.49 -1.37 11.20
N ARG A 181 -16.25 -2.00 12.35
CA ARG A 181 -14.88 -2.35 12.83
C ARG A 181 -14.24 -3.50 12.09
N ASP A 182 -15.05 -4.28 11.41
CA ASP A 182 -14.75 -5.48 10.64
C ASP A 182 -14.56 -5.20 9.15
N MET A 183 -14.86 -3.98 8.70
CA MET A 183 -14.59 -3.54 7.35
C MET A 183 -13.09 -3.31 7.15
N ALA A 184 -12.51 -4.00 6.17
CA ALA A 184 -11.10 -3.89 5.81
C ALA A 184 -10.92 -3.68 4.31
N VAL A 185 -9.95 -2.84 3.94
CA VAL A 185 -9.51 -2.66 2.56
C VAL A 185 -8.15 -3.35 2.42
N ASN A 186 -8.08 -4.42 1.66
CA ASN A 186 -6.85 -5.20 1.47
C ASN A 186 -6.26 -4.89 0.10
N LEU A 187 -4.93 -4.77 0.05
CA LEU A 187 -4.19 -4.72 -1.20
C LEU A 187 -4.25 -6.09 -1.89
N VAL A 188 -4.60 -6.12 -3.17
CA VAL A 188 -4.59 -7.33 -4.00
C VAL A 188 -3.34 -7.30 -4.87
N CYS A 189 -2.29 -7.97 -4.39
CA CYS A 189 -1.06 -8.11 -5.17
C CYS A 189 -1.21 -9.32 -6.10
N ILE A 190 -1.47 -9.05 -7.39
CA ILE A 190 -1.53 -10.10 -8.42
C ILE A 190 -0.15 -10.47 -8.96
N ARG A 191 0.88 -9.66 -8.67
CA ARG A 191 2.21 -9.84 -9.24
C ARG A 191 3.11 -10.66 -8.30
N ARG A 192 3.85 -11.58 -8.89
CA ARG A 192 5.01 -12.21 -8.28
C ARG A 192 6.23 -11.32 -8.49
N LEU A 193 7.23 -11.56 -7.66
CA LEU A 193 8.50 -10.85 -7.72
C LEU A 193 9.59 -11.83 -8.14
N VAL A 194 10.48 -11.43 -9.04
CA VAL A 194 11.66 -12.23 -9.38
C VAL A 194 12.91 -11.39 -9.17
N VAL A 195 13.82 -11.89 -8.34
CA VAL A 195 15.14 -11.30 -8.13
C VAL A 195 16.13 -12.02 -9.05
N LYS A 196 16.75 -11.27 -9.96
CA LYS A 196 17.71 -11.78 -10.94
C LYS A 196 19.00 -10.97 -10.89
N ALA A 197 20.11 -11.59 -11.23
CA ALA A 197 21.40 -10.92 -11.36
C ALA A 197 22.13 -11.43 -12.61
N HIS A 198 23.39 -11.03 -12.79
CA HIS A 198 24.24 -11.57 -13.85
C HIS A 198 24.34 -13.10 -13.75
N ALA A 199 24.49 -13.81 -14.88
CA ALA A 199 24.48 -15.27 -14.94
C ALA A 199 25.59 -15.96 -14.09
N MET A 200 26.65 -15.23 -13.76
CA MET A 200 27.74 -15.71 -12.90
C MET A 200 27.58 -15.32 -11.42
N ALA A 201 26.54 -14.58 -11.08
CA ALA A 201 26.26 -14.18 -9.71
C ALA A 201 25.77 -15.39 -8.90
N MET A 202 26.39 -15.61 -7.75
CA MET A 202 26.10 -16.74 -6.85
C MET A 202 25.42 -16.25 -5.57
N HIS A 203 24.45 -15.33 -5.70
CA HIS A 203 23.72 -14.80 -4.55
C HIS A 203 22.63 -15.80 -4.13
N PRO A 204 22.54 -16.16 -2.83
CA PRO A 204 21.59 -17.19 -2.37
C PRO A 204 20.12 -16.74 -2.46
N PHE A 205 19.88 -15.43 -2.49
CA PHE A 205 18.56 -14.82 -2.57
C PHE A 205 18.02 -14.67 -4.00
N LEU A 206 18.72 -15.14 -5.04
CA LEU A 206 18.15 -15.11 -6.38
C LEU A 206 16.96 -16.07 -6.48
N GLY A 207 15.90 -15.69 -7.19
CA GLY A 207 14.76 -16.56 -7.39
C GLY A 207 13.42 -15.84 -7.47
N THR A 208 12.35 -16.64 -7.35
CA THR A 208 10.97 -16.16 -7.40
C THR A 208 10.43 -15.99 -5.98
N TYR A 209 9.63 -14.96 -5.78
CA TYR A 209 9.01 -14.59 -4.53
C TYR A 209 7.51 -14.40 -4.73
N ASP A 210 6.75 -14.84 -3.74
CA ASP A 210 5.30 -14.68 -3.67
C ASP A 210 4.95 -13.57 -2.67
N PHE A 211 3.90 -12.81 -2.96
CA PHE A 211 3.36 -11.82 -2.03
C PHE A 211 2.92 -12.50 -0.73
N ALA A 212 3.42 -12.02 0.39
CA ALA A 212 3.17 -12.60 1.71
C ALA A 212 2.30 -11.71 2.61
N GLY A 213 2.06 -10.46 2.22
CA GLY A 213 1.21 -9.53 2.92
C GLY A 213 1.77 -8.12 2.92
N LEU A 214 1.32 -7.32 3.90
CA LEU A 214 1.82 -5.97 4.12
C LEU A 214 2.71 -5.94 5.35
N LEU A 215 3.85 -5.25 5.22
CA LEU A 215 4.74 -4.91 6.31
C LEU A 215 5.13 -3.45 6.12
N SER A 216 5.04 -2.64 7.17
CA SER A 216 5.42 -1.22 7.05
C SER A 216 4.64 -0.48 5.94
N SER A 217 3.32 -0.71 5.87
CA SER A 217 2.41 -0.19 4.82
C SER A 217 2.70 -0.64 3.39
N ARG A 218 3.76 -1.42 3.17
CA ARG A 218 4.24 -1.85 1.85
C ARG A 218 4.09 -3.36 1.66
N PRO A 219 3.98 -3.83 0.41
CA PRO A 219 4.00 -5.25 0.16
C PRO A 219 5.35 -5.84 0.58
N PHE A 220 5.31 -7.00 1.25
CA PHE A 220 6.49 -7.83 1.42
C PHE A 220 6.30 -9.18 0.73
N PHE A 221 7.41 -9.75 0.30
CA PHE A 221 7.44 -10.94 -0.52
C PHE A 221 8.35 -11.97 0.12
N LEU A 222 7.94 -13.23 0.06
CA LEU A 222 8.73 -14.35 0.56
C LEU A 222 9.13 -15.25 -0.61
N GLN A 223 10.39 -15.67 -0.63
CA GLN A 223 10.93 -16.53 -1.67
C GLN A 223 10.14 -17.84 -1.72
N ARG A 224 9.82 -18.30 -2.93
CA ARG A 224 9.21 -19.61 -3.14
C ARG A 224 10.29 -20.66 -2.88
N THR A 225 9.95 -21.61 -2.02
CA THR A 225 10.81 -22.59 -1.33
C THR A 225 12.11 -22.98 -2.05
N GLN A 226 13.25 -22.69 -1.41
CA GLN A 226 14.47 -23.51 -1.49
C GLN A 226 14.54 -24.34 -0.19
N GLU A 227 15.00 -25.59 -0.26
CA GLU A 227 14.86 -26.59 0.82
C GLU A 227 15.63 -26.24 2.11
N ASP A 228 16.62 -25.32 2.06
CA ASP A 228 17.51 -25.03 3.19
C ASP A 228 17.49 -23.56 3.68
N GLN A 229 17.17 -22.59 2.82
CA GLN A 229 17.23 -21.15 3.16
C GLN A 229 16.15 -20.39 2.40
N ARG A 230 15.43 -19.50 3.09
CA ARG A 230 14.36 -18.68 2.51
C ARG A 230 14.63 -17.22 2.76
N PHE A 231 14.42 -16.41 1.73
CA PHE A 231 14.62 -14.96 1.80
C PHE A 231 13.29 -14.20 1.74
N ALA A 232 13.31 -12.98 2.25
CA ALA A 232 12.23 -12.00 2.21
C ALA A 232 12.69 -10.73 1.51
N VAL A 233 11.81 -10.11 0.71
CA VAL A 233 11.98 -8.75 0.20
C VAL A 233 10.96 -7.87 0.90
N TRP A 234 11.42 -6.83 1.60
CA TRP A 234 10.56 -5.95 2.38
C TRP A 234 11.15 -4.53 2.46
N TYR A 235 10.32 -3.57 2.85
CA TYR A 235 10.75 -2.18 3.00
C TYR A 235 11.04 -1.85 4.45
N ALA A 236 12.29 -1.46 4.74
CA ALA A 236 12.74 -1.03 6.04
C ALA A 236 12.52 0.49 6.16
N GLU A 237 11.47 0.89 6.89
CA GLU A 237 11.07 2.30 7.00
C GLU A 237 12.06 3.17 7.76
N GLU A 238 12.72 2.65 8.81
CA GLU A 238 13.68 3.45 9.59
C GLU A 238 14.88 3.91 8.74
N PRO A 239 15.54 3.03 7.97
CA PRO A 239 16.58 3.45 7.03
C PRO A 239 16.05 3.87 5.64
N GLU A 240 14.73 3.92 5.44
CA GLU A 240 14.06 4.28 4.16
C GLU A 240 14.62 3.54 2.92
N GLN A 241 14.65 2.21 2.99
CA GLN A 241 15.24 1.38 1.93
C GLN A 241 14.50 0.06 1.74
N TRP A 242 14.52 -0.45 0.52
CA TRP A 242 14.18 -1.85 0.28
C TRP A 242 15.33 -2.76 0.66
N VAL A 243 15.02 -3.90 1.26
CA VAL A 243 16.01 -4.87 1.72
C VAL A 243 15.62 -6.28 1.32
N ILE A 244 16.63 -7.11 1.12
CA ILE A 244 16.54 -8.55 0.98
C ILE A 244 17.25 -9.17 2.18
N THR A 245 16.55 -10.02 2.92
CA THR A 245 17.08 -10.67 4.14
C THR A 245 16.66 -12.11 4.19
N GLU A 246 17.38 -12.94 4.94
CA GLU A 246 16.83 -14.23 5.40
C GLU A 246 15.48 -14.01 6.12
N ASP A 247 14.50 -14.88 5.91
CA ASP A 247 13.12 -14.69 6.38
C ASP A 247 13.00 -14.68 7.92
N PHE A 248 13.81 -15.46 8.63
CA PHE A 248 13.88 -15.43 10.09
C PHE A 248 14.49 -14.12 10.64
N ARG A 249 15.12 -13.31 9.78
CA ARG A 249 15.64 -11.97 10.11
C ARG A 249 14.71 -10.85 9.64
N LEU A 250 13.46 -11.15 9.30
CA LEU A 250 12.47 -10.12 9.01
C LEU A 250 12.45 -9.10 10.16
N LEU A 251 12.47 -7.80 9.82
CA LEU A 251 12.60 -6.65 10.75
C LEU A 251 14.01 -6.35 11.26
N ASP A 252 15.02 -7.16 10.97
CA ASP A 252 16.43 -6.77 11.15
C ASP A 252 16.89 -5.96 9.93
N CYS A 253 17.00 -4.64 10.09
CA CYS A 253 17.48 -3.74 9.04
C CYS A 253 18.99 -3.47 9.09
N ILE A 254 19.70 -4.08 10.05
CA ILE A 254 21.16 -3.96 10.21
C ILE A 254 21.84 -5.07 9.41
N THR A 255 21.37 -6.31 9.56
CA THR A 255 21.98 -7.49 8.93
C THR A 255 21.17 -7.91 7.71
N VAL A 256 21.43 -7.25 6.57
CA VAL A 256 20.71 -7.51 5.31
C VAL A 256 21.64 -8.03 4.22
N ASP A 257 21.11 -8.88 3.34
CA ASP A 257 21.86 -9.53 2.25
C ASP A 257 21.98 -8.62 1.02
N ALA A 258 20.93 -7.86 0.73
CA ALA A 258 20.95 -6.78 -0.26
C ALA A 258 20.07 -5.62 0.18
N ARG A 259 20.35 -4.42 -0.33
CA ARG A 259 19.57 -3.21 -0.05
C ARG A 259 19.59 -2.21 -1.19
N VAL A 260 18.60 -1.34 -1.23
CA VAL A 260 18.58 -0.17 -2.11
C VAL A 260 17.86 0.98 -1.40
N SER A 261 18.56 2.12 -1.29
CA SER A 261 18.01 3.35 -0.69
C SER A 261 17.10 4.03 -1.71
N ASP A 262 15.82 3.67 -1.67
CA ASP A 262 14.81 4.16 -2.59
C ASP A 262 13.43 4.07 -1.92
N THR A 263 12.63 5.12 -2.05
CA THR A 263 11.30 5.22 -1.43
C THR A 263 10.18 4.70 -2.34
N ALA A 264 10.47 4.09 -3.48
CA ALA A 264 9.47 3.53 -4.40
C ALA A 264 8.52 2.54 -3.70
N TRP A 265 7.21 2.59 -3.99
CA TRP A 265 6.21 1.77 -3.30
C TRP A 265 6.33 0.28 -3.53
N PHE A 266 6.96 -0.11 -4.63
CA PHE A 266 7.24 -1.49 -4.97
C PHE A 266 8.75 -1.66 -5.22
N PRO A 267 9.30 -2.83 -4.90
CA PRO A 267 10.74 -3.06 -5.01
C PRO A 267 11.24 -3.13 -6.46
N TRP A 268 10.35 -3.31 -7.44
CA TRP A 268 10.68 -3.30 -8.87
C TRP A 268 10.64 -1.90 -9.50
N ASP A 269 10.15 -0.89 -8.76
CA ASP A 269 10.09 0.51 -9.22
C ASP A 269 11.30 1.33 -8.72
N VAL A 270 12.24 0.69 -8.03
CA VAL A 270 13.44 1.35 -7.50
C VAL A 270 14.33 1.85 -8.65
N GLY A 271 14.74 3.12 -8.59
CA GLY A 271 15.58 3.74 -9.61
C GLY A 271 17.08 3.62 -9.31
N SER A 272 17.42 3.35 -8.05
CA SER A 272 18.82 3.20 -7.61
C SER A 272 19.33 1.76 -7.79
N PRO A 273 20.65 1.56 -8.04
CA PRO A 273 21.22 0.23 -8.12
C PRO A 273 21.19 -0.45 -6.74
N TRP A 274 20.88 -1.74 -6.74
CA TRP A 274 20.95 -2.55 -5.52
C TRP A 274 22.41 -2.71 -5.06
N GLN A 275 22.58 -2.77 -3.75
CA GLN A 275 23.85 -3.04 -3.10
C GLN A 275 23.79 -4.39 -2.37
N ILE A 276 24.88 -5.15 -2.40
CA ILE A 276 24.96 -6.50 -1.85
C ILE A 276 25.98 -6.53 -0.72
N SER A 277 25.65 -7.24 0.35
CA SER A 277 26.53 -7.42 1.51
C SER A 277 27.82 -8.13 1.12
N ASP A 278 28.96 -7.56 1.51
CA ASP A 278 30.28 -8.18 1.33
C ASP A 278 30.60 -9.25 2.40
N ARG A 279 29.68 -9.48 3.35
CA ARG A 279 29.81 -10.36 4.53
C ARG A 279 30.87 -9.95 5.56
N VAL A 280 31.57 -8.84 5.35
CA VAL A 280 32.58 -8.26 6.27
C VAL A 280 32.06 -6.98 6.94
N GLY A 281 30.87 -6.51 6.54
CA GLY A 281 30.16 -5.37 7.12
C GLY A 281 29.97 -4.19 6.17
N GLY A 282 30.38 -4.33 4.91
CA GLY A 282 30.19 -3.36 3.84
C GLY A 282 29.15 -3.81 2.80
N PHE A 283 28.93 -2.93 1.83
CA PHE A 283 28.01 -3.15 0.72
C PHE A 283 28.66 -2.73 -0.59
N CYS A 284 28.54 -3.56 -1.61
CA CYS A 284 29.03 -3.28 -2.96
C CYS A 284 27.85 -3.13 -3.93
N PRO A 285 27.82 -2.08 -4.77
CA PRO A 285 26.80 -1.96 -5.81
C PRO A 285 26.86 -3.12 -6.79
N ASP A 286 25.72 -3.72 -7.12
CA ASP A 286 25.56 -4.71 -8.18
C ASP A 286 24.51 -4.18 -9.17
N ALA A 287 24.99 -3.52 -10.23
CA ALA A 287 24.12 -2.95 -11.26
C ALA A 287 23.39 -4.01 -12.10
N ALA A 288 23.80 -5.29 -12.01
CA ALA A 288 23.14 -6.38 -12.69
C ALA A 288 22.00 -6.98 -11.85
N LEU A 289 21.94 -6.69 -10.55
CA LEU A 289 20.86 -7.13 -9.67
C LEU A 289 19.59 -6.32 -9.97
N GLN A 290 18.54 -7.04 -10.38
CA GLN A 290 17.26 -6.50 -10.79
C GLN A 290 16.14 -7.21 -10.04
N VAL A 291 15.11 -6.44 -9.68
CA VAL A 291 13.87 -6.95 -9.12
C VAL A 291 12.77 -6.65 -10.11
N GLU A 292 12.14 -7.69 -10.64
CA GLU A 292 11.11 -7.58 -11.67
C GLU A 292 9.75 -8.04 -11.15
N ALA A 293 8.70 -7.34 -11.56
CA ALA A 293 7.33 -7.80 -11.37
C ALA A 293 6.94 -8.77 -12.49
N VAL A 294 6.38 -9.92 -12.13
CA VAL A 294 5.94 -10.95 -13.08
C VAL A 294 4.47 -11.28 -12.82
N PRO A 295 3.64 -11.50 -13.86
CA PRO A 295 2.26 -11.96 -13.69
C PRO A 295 2.14 -13.28 -12.90
#